data_AF-A0A7S1MT45-F1
#
_entry.id   AF-A0A7S1MT45-F1
#
_cell.length_a   1.000
_cell.length_b   1.000
_cell.length_c   1.000
_cell.angle_alpha   90.00
_cell.angle_beta   90.00
_cell.angle_gamma   90.00
#
_symmetry.space_group_name_H-M   'P 1'
#
loop_
_entity.id
_entity.type
_entity.pdbx_description
1 polymer ?
#
loop_
_entity_poly.entity_id
_entity_poly.type
_entity_poly.pdbx_seq_one_letter_code
_entity_poly.pdbx_strand_id
1 'polypeptide(L)'
;FEPLRQASARPQRPGHMGAQPSVGEPAPFDGSPTPLSPFDDALTMAAAIREGRTTSRALVEMLIARIERLDTGVNAVVVRCFDRARLRADEADAARKAGELWGRLHG
;
A
#
# COMPACT_ATOMS: atom_id res chain seq x y z
N PHE A 1 49.21 -21.04 -29.20
CA PHE A 1 49.14 -20.49 -27.84
C PHE A 1 48.31 -19.21 -27.88
N GLU A 2 47.00 -19.36 -27.73
CA GLU A 2 46.11 -18.33 -27.16
C GLU A 2 46.41 -18.26 -25.62
N PRO A 3 45.94 -17.29 -24.79
CA PRO A 3 44.73 -16.47 -24.98
C PRO A 3 44.68 -15.06 -24.29
N LEU A 4 43.48 -14.47 -24.34
CA LEU A 4 42.85 -13.57 -23.35
C LEU A 4 42.94 -12.05 -23.53
N ARG A 5 41.86 -11.54 -24.14
CA ARG A 5 41.12 -10.32 -23.82
C ARG A 5 41.52 -9.69 -22.48
N GLN A 6 42.16 -8.52 -22.52
CA GLN A 6 42.17 -7.61 -21.38
C GLN A 6 40.76 -7.06 -21.18
N ALA A 7 40.01 -7.74 -20.33
CA ALA A 7 38.73 -7.28 -19.82
C ALA A 7 38.92 -6.00 -19.01
N SER A 8 38.07 -5.01 -19.29
CA SER A 8 37.97 -3.76 -18.56
C SER A 8 37.70 -4.02 -17.07
N ALA A 9 38.65 -3.67 -16.21
CA ALA A 9 38.40 -3.56 -14.78
C ALA A 9 37.70 -2.21 -14.51
N ARG A 10 36.37 -2.22 -14.47
CA ARG A 10 35.58 -1.14 -13.83
C ARG A 10 35.85 -1.23 -12.33
N PRO A 11 36.41 -0.20 -11.66
CA PRO A 11 36.42 -0.17 -10.21
C PRO A 11 34.97 -0.09 -9.71
N GLN A 12 34.56 -1.10 -8.95
CA GLN A 12 33.26 -1.16 -8.29
C GLN A 12 33.19 -0.03 -7.25
N ARG A 13 32.13 0.78 -7.33
CA ARG A 13 31.87 1.81 -6.32
C ARG A 13 31.66 1.10 -4.97
N PRO A 14 32.23 1.61 -3.86
CA PRO A 14 31.96 1.06 -2.55
C PRO A 14 30.45 1.14 -2.27
N GLY A 15 29.88 0.01 -1.85
CA GLY A 15 28.45 -0.15 -1.62
C GLY A 15 27.93 0.93 -0.68
N HIS A 16 26.92 1.66 -1.13
CA HIS A 16 26.07 2.39 -0.20
C HIS A 16 25.33 1.32 0.61
N MET A 17 25.82 1.03 1.81
CA MET A 17 25.03 0.45 2.87
C MET A 17 23.97 1.50 3.23
N GLY A 18 22.98 1.66 2.36
CA GLY A 18 21.79 2.43 2.66
C GLY A 18 21.15 1.74 3.83
N ALA A 19 21.22 2.36 5.00
CA ALA A 19 20.42 2.01 6.15
C ALA A 19 19.02 1.72 5.63
N GLN A 20 18.61 0.45 5.71
CA GLN A 20 17.20 0.16 5.54
C GLN A 20 16.50 1.00 6.60
N PRO A 21 15.46 1.79 6.25
CA PRO A 21 14.65 2.40 7.27
C PRO A 21 14.15 1.23 8.12
N SER A 22 14.60 1.20 9.37
CA SER A 22 14.14 0.26 10.37
C SER A 22 12.62 0.37 10.38
N VAL A 23 11.96 -0.59 9.72
CA VAL A 23 10.53 -0.80 9.89
C VAL A 23 10.38 -0.97 11.38
N GLY A 24 9.79 0.03 12.03
CA GLY A 24 9.65 0.10 13.47
C GLY A 24 9.16 -1.25 13.95
N GLU A 25 9.90 -1.82 14.90
CA GLU A 25 9.55 -3.06 15.57
C GLU A 25 8.04 -3.06 15.85
N PRO A 26 7.27 -4.06 15.39
CA PRO A 26 5.84 -4.05 15.63
C PRO A 26 5.63 -3.97 17.13
N ALA A 27 4.90 -2.94 17.57
CA ALA A 27 4.59 -2.74 18.97
C ALA A 27 4.03 -4.06 19.56
N PRO A 28 4.40 -4.43 20.80
CA PRO A 28 3.83 -5.59 21.47
C PRO A 28 2.31 -5.58 21.33
N PHE A 29 1.71 -6.69 20.88
CA PHE A 29 0.27 -6.81 20.74
C PHE A 29 -0.36 -6.72 22.13
N ASP A 30 -0.80 -5.53 22.52
CA ASP A 30 -1.43 -5.19 23.79
C ASP A 30 -2.93 -5.56 23.84
N GLY A 31 -3.42 -6.26 22.80
CA GLY A 31 -4.83 -6.62 22.65
C GLY A 31 -5.72 -5.44 22.25
N SER A 32 -5.17 -4.25 22.03
CA SER A 32 -5.92 -3.14 21.43
C SER A 32 -6.19 -3.45 19.96
N PRO A 33 -7.35 -3.04 19.40
CA PRO A 33 -7.58 -3.15 17.97
C PRO A 33 -6.52 -2.29 17.28
N THR A 34 -5.58 -2.93 16.61
CA THR A 34 -4.52 -2.22 15.88
C THR A 34 -5.20 -1.31 14.85
N PRO A 35 -4.89 -0.01 14.82
CA PRO A 35 -5.46 0.88 13.82
C PRO A 35 -5.02 0.40 12.43
N LEU A 36 -5.96 0.41 11.48
CA LEU A 36 -5.69 -0.03 10.11
C LEU A 36 -4.51 0.73 9.52
N SER A 37 -3.55 -0.01 9.00
CA SER A 37 -2.35 0.48 8.36
C SER A 37 -2.46 0.35 6.84
N PRO A 38 -1.84 1.26 6.05
CA PRO A 38 -1.72 1.10 4.59
C PRO A 38 -0.97 -0.17 4.14
N PHE A 39 -0.36 -0.90 5.07
CA PHE A 39 0.40 -2.12 4.81
C PHE A 39 -0.34 -3.40 5.22
N ASP A 40 -1.57 -3.28 5.74
CA ASP A 40 -2.36 -4.45 6.12
C ASP A 40 -2.78 -5.28 4.90
N ASP A 41 -3.12 -6.54 5.13
CA ASP A 41 -3.61 -7.42 4.06
C ASP A 41 -5.01 -6.98 3.58
N ALA A 42 -5.28 -7.19 2.28
CA ALA A 42 -6.56 -6.84 1.68
C ALA A 42 -7.76 -7.50 2.37
N LEU A 43 -7.59 -8.74 2.87
CA LEU A 43 -8.63 -9.45 3.63
C LEU A 43 -8.90 -8.79 4.99
N THR A 44 -7.86 -8.29 5.66
CA THR A 44 -7.99 -7.59 6.94
C THR A 44 -8.73 -6.27 6.76
N MET A 45 -8.41 -5.52 5.70
CA MET A 45 -9.11 -4.28 5.36
C MET A 45 -10.57 -4.54 4.99
N ALA A 46 -10.85 -5.55 4.15
CA ALA A 46 -12.22 -5.93 3.78
C ALA A 46 -13.04 -6.42 4.99
N ALA A 47 -12.43 -7.16 5.91
CA ALA A 47 -13.07 -7.55 7.17
C ALA A 47 -13.41 -6.33 8.04
N ALA A 48 -12.49 -5.36 8.12
CA ALA A 48 -12.72 -4.13 8.87
C ALA A 48 -13.84 -3.26 8.27
N ILE A 49 -13.95 -3.21 6.94
CA ILE A 49 -15.10 -2.58 6.26
C ILE A 49 -16.38 -3.33 6.63
N ARG A 50 -16.41 -4.67 6.51
CA ARG A 50 -17.60 -5.48 6.80
C ARG A 50 -18.06 -5.35 8.26
N GLU A 51 -17.12 -5.29 9.19
CA GLU A 51 -17.37 -5.17 10.64
C GLU A 51 -17.74 -3.73 11.05
N GLY A 52 -17.69 -2.75 10.16
CA GLY A 52 -18.01 -1.37 10.49
C GLY A 52 -16.91 -0.60 11.19
N ARG A 53 -15.71 -1.19 11.36
CA ARG A 53 -14.55 -0.53 11.98
C ARG A 53 -13.97 0.59 11.12
N THR A 54 -14.19 0.53 9.81
CA THR A 54 -13.82 1.58 8.85
C THR A 54 -14.85 1.66 7.72
N THR A 55 -14.68 2.65 6.85
CA THR A 55 -15.43 2.80 5.59
C THR A 55 -14.48 2.63 4.41
N SER A 56 -15.02 2.17 3.28
CA SER A 56 -14.27 2.09 2.02
C SER A 56 -13.73 3.47 1.64
N ARG A 57 -14.51 4.53 1.87
CA ARG A 57 -14.07 5.90 1.60
C ARG A 57 -12.85 6.30 2.44
N ALA A 58 -12.84 5.99 3.73
CA ALA A 58 -11.72 6.33 4.60
C ALA A 58 -10.42 5.62 4.18
N LEU A 59 -10.52 4.35 3.79
CA LEU A 59 -9.37 3.59 3.28
C LEU A 59 -8.83 4.16 1.96
N VAL A 60 -9.73 4.55 1.04
CA VAL A 60 -9.32 5.16 -0.23
C VAL A 60 -8.59 6.49 0.00
N GLU A 61 -9.08 7.37 0.87
CA GLU A 61 -8.38 8.63 1.16
C GLU A 61 -7.01 8.40 1.81
N MET A 62 -6.90 7.42 2.72
CA MET A 62 -5.61 7.04 3.31
C MET A 62 -4.58 6.62 2.24
N LEU A 63 -5.01 5.84 1.25
CA LEU A 63 -4.15 5.39 0.16
C LEU A 63 -3.83 6.51 -0.84
N ILE A 64 -4.79 7.38 -1.15
CA ILE A 64 -4.57 8.56 -2.01
C ILE A 64 -3.53 9.48 -1.38
N ALA A 65 -3.67 9.82 -0.10
CA ALA A 65 -2.71 10.67 0.61
C ALA A 65 -1.29 10.07 0.59
N ARG A 66 -1.19 8.74 0.65
CA ARG A 66 0.09 8.04 0.53
C ARG A 66 0.68 8.15 -0.88
N ILE A 67 -0.15 7.98 -1.91
CA ILE A 67 0.27 8.16 -3.31
C ILE A 67 0.76 9.59 -3.52
N GLU A 68 0.01 10.60 -3.10
CA GLU A 68 0.41 12.01 -3.23
C GLU A 68 1.75 12.31 -2.57
N ARG A 69 2.04 11.67 -1.42
CA ARG A 69 3.29 11.88 -0.69
C ARG A 69 4.50 11.16 -1.31
N LEU A 70 4.32 9.98 -1.90
CA LEU A 70 5.43 9.09 -2.26
C LEU A 70 5.63 8.92 -3.77
N ASP A 71 4.61 9.17 -4.58
CA ASP A 71 4.59 8.86 -6.01
C ASP A 71 5.34 9.88 -6.88
N THR A 72 5.85 10.96 -6.30
CA THR A 72 6.57 12.04 -7.02
C THR A 72 7.87 11.57 -7.69
N GLY A 73 8.56 10.59 -7.10
CA GLY A 73 9.82 10.05 -7.65
C GLY A 73 9.68 8.71 -8.36
N VAL A 74 8.65 7.92 -8.03
CA VAL A 74 8.49 6.54 -8.52
C VAL A 74 7.60 6.50 -9.77
N ASN A 75 6.62 7.41 -9.88
CA ASN A 75 5.60 7.37 -10.94
C ASN A 75 4.91 6.00 -11.06
N ALA A 76 4.59 5.39 -9.91
CA ALA A 76 3.82 4.16 -9.81
C ALA A 76 2.37 4.34 -10.26
N VAL A 77 1.80 5.55 -10.14
CA VAL A 77 0.44 5.87 -10.60
C VAL A 77 0.49 6.87 -11.75
N VAL A 78 0.48 6.34 -12.97
CA VAL A 78 0.55 7.15 -14.21
C VAL A 78 -0.73 7.95 -14.43
N VAL A 79 -1.91 7.37 -14.15
CA VAL A 79 -3.21 8.03 -14.32
C VAL A 79 -3.94 8.06 -12.98
N ARG A 80 -4.06 9.26 -12.41
CA ARG A 80 -4.70 9.49 -11.10
C ARG A 80 -6.22 9.59 -11.27
N CYS A 81 -6.91 8.47 -11.09
CA CYS A 81 -8.37 8.39 -11.16
C CYS A 81 -9.03 8.54 -9.77
N PHE A 82 -8.53 9.45 -8.94
CA PHE A 82 -8.94 9.57 -7.53
C PHE A 82 -10.42 9.82 -7.36
N ASP A 83 -11.03 10.63 -8.23
CA ASP A 83 -12.47 10.92 -8.13
C ASP A 83 -13.33 9.69 -8.43
N ARG A 84 -12.91 8.84 -9.38
CA ARG A 84 -13.60 7.56 -9.62
C ARG A 84 -13.41 6.58 -8.49
N ALA A 85 -12.22 6.53 -7.89
CA ALA A 85 -11.94 5.68 -6.73
C ALA A 85 -12.81 6.08 -5.54
N ARG A 86 -12.95 7.39 -5.30
CA ARG A 86 -13.84 7.98 -4.30
C ARG A 86 -15.30 7.60 -4.52
N LEU A 87 -15.81 7.80 -5.74
CA LEU A 87 -17.19 7.43 -6.07
C LEU A 87 -17.46 5.94 -5.85
N ARG A 88 -16.53 5.08 -6.28
CA ARG A 88 -16.66 3.63 -6.13
C ARG A 88 -16.67 3.21 -4.65
N ALA A 89 -15.87 3.87 -3.83
CA ALA A 89 -15.84 3.64 -2.39
C ALA A 89 -17.16 4.08 -1.73
N ASP A 90 -17.71 5.23 -2.14
CA ASP A 90 -19.01 5.71 -1.64
C ASP A 90 -20.13 4.73 -2.02
N GLU A 91 -20.11 4.16 -3.23
CA GLU A 91 -21.02 3.08 -3.65
C GLU A 91 -20.85 1.81 -2.80
N ALA A 92 -19.62 1.45 -2.45
CA ALA A 92 -19.34 0.27 -1.62
C ALA A 92 -19.90 0.46 -0.21
N ASP A 93 -19.66 1.64 0.38
CA ASP A 93 -20.20 1.99 1.68
C ASP A 93 -21.74 2.04 1.66
N ALA A 94 -22.35 2.53 0.58
CA ALA A 94 -23.79 2.51 0.39
C ALA A 94 -24.35 1.08 0.28
N ALA A 95 -23.71 0.20 -0.50
CA ALA A 95 -24.07 -1.20 -0.63
C ALA A 95 -23.96 -1.94 0.73
N ARG A 96 -22.86 -1.71 1.48
CA ARG A 96 -22.72 -2.24 2.84
C ARG A 96 -23.86 -1.80 3.73
N LYS A 97 -24.23 -0.52 3.69
CA LYS A 97 -25.33 0.04 4.49
C LYS A 97 -26.69 -0.55 4.10
N ALA A 98 -26.87 -0.90 2.83
CA ALA A 98 -28.03 -1.62 2.33
C ALA A 98 -28.03 -3.13 2.67
N GLY A 99 -26.95 -3.65 3.29
CA GLY A 99 -26.79 -5.07 3.60
C GLY A 99 -26.28 -5.91 2.42
N GLU A 100 -25.90 -5.28 1.31
CA GLU A 100 -25.40 -5.93 0.11
C GLU A 100 -23.86 -5.95 0.10
N LEU A 101 -23.28 -7.16 0.08
CA LEU A 101 -21.83 -7.35 0.00
C LEU A 101 -21.45 -7.87 -1.39
N TRP A 102 -20.62 -7.11 -2.10
CA TRP A 102 -20.17 -7.46 -3.46
C TRP A 102 -19.21 -8.65 -3.53
N GLY A 103 -18.71 -9.14 -2.39
CA GLY A 103 -17.84 -10.31 -2.33
C GLY A 103 -16.81 -10.25 -1.21
N ARG A 104 -15.81 -11.14 -1.29
CA ARG A 104 -14.74 -11.28 -0.27
C ARG A 104 -13.84 -10.05 -0.15
N LEU A 105 -13.76 -9.24 -1.21
CA LEU A 105 -13.01 -7.99 -1.27
C LEU A 105 -13.99 -6.83 -1.49
N HIS A 106 -14.97 -6.70 -0.60
CA HIS A 106 -15.91 -5.58 -0.64
C HIS A 106 -15.21 -4.32 -0.12
N GLY A 107 -14.98 -3.37 -1.03
CA GLY A 107 -14.29 -2.10 -0.77
C GLY A 107 -13.56 -1.60 -2.00
#